data_AF-A0A7X5FBR0-F1
#
_entry.id   AF-A0A7X5FBR0-F1
#
_cell.length_a   1.000
_cell.length_b   1.000
_cell.length_c   1.000
_cell.angle_alpha   90.00
_cell.angle_beta   90.00
_cell.angle_gamma   90.00
#
_symmetry.space_group_name_H-M   'P 1'
#
loop_
_entity.id
_entity.type
_entity.pdbx_description
1 polymer ?
#
loop_
_entity_poly.entity_id
_entity_poly.type
_entity_poly.pdbx_seq_one_letter_code
_entity_poly.pdbx_strand_id
1 'polypeptide(L)'
;MIDLETLGTVPGCGILSIGAVSFDEKYKFYSTISRSSCSSLGLHEDPETIKWWKQWWNAQTSTEIEATFSGTKPIRTVLTDFAYWLHKVELSARDGKAFIWSNGADFDLPILRYAYKALDLP
;
A
#
# COMPACT_ATOMS: atom_id res chain seq x y z
N MET A 1 -4.28 10.84 5.04
CA MET A 1 -3.40 9.88 5.74
C MET A 1 -3.32 8.61 4.89
N ILE A 2 -2.14 8.03 4.75
CA ILE A 2 -1.87 6.76 4.06
C ILE A 2 -1.07 5.87 5.00
N ASP A 3 -1.30 4.57 4.90
CA ASP A 3 -0.59 3.51 5.59
C ASP A 3 -0.42 2.32 4.62
N LEU A 4 0.74 1.65 4.64
CA LEU A 4 1.05 0.49 3.81
C LEU A 4 1.44 -0.72 4.66
N GLU A 5 0.87 -1.88 4.32
CA GLU A 5 1.44 -3.16 4.73
C GLU A 5 2.40 -3.65 3.65
N THR A 6 3.60 -4.06 4.05
CA THR A 6 4.70 -4.31 3.11
C THR A 6 5.48 -5.58 3.45
N LEU A 7 6.21 -6.08 2.46
CA LEU A 7 7.08 -7.26 2.56
C LEU A 7 8.54 -6.88 2.75
N GLY A 8 8.83 -5.62 3.10
CA GLY A 8 10.17 -5.12 3.37
C GLY A 8 10.11 -3.68 3.87
N THR A 9 11.26 -3.11 4.21
CA THR A 9 11.31 -1.80 4.86
C THR A 9 11.95 -0.71 4.00
N VAL A 10 12.24 -1.00 2.73
CA VAL A 10 12.94 -0.11 1.81
C VAL A 10 12.26 -0.08 0.44
N PRO A 11 12.43 1.00 -0.34
CA PRO A 11 11.87 1.10 -1.69
C PRO A 11 12.22 -0.11 -2.56
N GLY A 12 11.22 -0.60 -3.29
CA GLY A 12 11.34 -1.79 -4.13
C GLY A 12 10.88 -3.08 -3.45
N CYS A 13 10.45 -3.04 -2.19
CA CYS A 13 9.78 -4.18 -1.58
C CYS A 13 8.34 -4.32 -2.07
N GLY A 14 7.77 -5.52 -1.94
CA GLY A 14 6.35 -5.78 -2.24
C GLY A 14 5.41 -5.06 -1.27
N ILE A 15 4.25 -4.63 -1.78
CA ILE A 15 3.16 -4.02 -1.00
C ILE A 15 2.01 -5.04 -0.91
N LEU A 16 1.46 -5.23 0.28
CA LEU A 16 0.34 -6.13 0.57
C LEU A 16 -0.99 -5.40 0.62
N SER A 17 -1.01 -4.17 1.13
CA SER A 17 -2.22 -3.36 1.17
C SER A 17 -1.89 -1.87 1.17
N ILE A 18 -2.88 -1.07 0.76
CA ILE A 18 -2.88 0.38 0.87
C ILE A 18 -4.13 0.78 1.62
N GLY A 19 -3.96 1.38 2.79
CA GLY A 19 -5.01 2.09 3.52
C GLY A 19 -4.84 3.59 3.34
N ALA A 20 -5.92 4.31 3.03
CA ALA A 20 -5.90 5.77 3.02
C ALA A 20 -7.23 6.39 3.42
N VAL A 21 -7.15 7.57 4.03
CA VAL A 21 -8.31 8.31 4.50
C VAL A 21 -8.07 9.82 4.42
N SER A 22 -9.09 10.59 4.02
CA SER A 22 -9.09 12.04 4.15
C SER A 22 -9.25 12.46 5.62
N PHE A 23 -8.76 13.63 6.01
CA PHE A 23 -8.83 14.07 7.42
C PHE A 23 -10.26 14.31 7.92
N ASP A 24 -11.19 14.59 7.01
CA ASP A 24 -12.62 14.69 7.34
C ASP A 24 -13.34 13.33 7.26
N GLU A 25 -12.58 12.25 7.06
CA GLU A 25 -13.03 10.86 6.93
C GLU A 25 -14.05 10.57 5.82
N LYS A 26 -14.36 11.54 4.95
CA LYS A 26 -15.36 11.35 3.88
C LYS A 26 -14.87 10.42 2.77
N TYR A 27 -13.57 10.42 2.51
CA TYR A 27 -12.95 9.62 1.48
C TYR A 27 -12.08 8.56 2.13
N LYS A 28 -12.44 7.29 1.94
CA LYS A 28 -11.71 6.14 2.44
C LYS A 28 -11.28 5.27 1.26
N PHE A 29 -10.08 4.74 1.33
CA PHE A 29 -9.53 3.77 0.39
C PHE A 29 -8.92 2.63 1.17
N TYR A 30 -9.26 1.41 0.77
CA TYR A 30 -8.57 0.22 1.24
C TYR A 30 -8.53 -0.78 0.11
N SER A 31 -7.34 -1.31 -0.16
CA SER A 31 -7.20 -2.39 -1.12
C SER A 31 -6.01 -3.26 -0.77
N THR A 32 -6.22 -4.57 -0.83
CA THR A 32 -5.15 -5.57 -0.77
C THR A 32 -4.59 -5.84 -2.17
N ILE A 33 -3.32 -6.21 -2.21
CA ILE A 33 -2.53 -6.39 -3.43
C ILE A 33 -2.05 -7.84 -3.48
N SER A 34 -2.12 -8.41 -4.67
CA SER A 34 -1.59 -9.72 -4.97
C SER A 34 -0.07 -9.74 -4.83
N ARG A 35 0.42 -10.52 -3.87
CA ARG A 35 1.85 -10.77 -3.66
C ARG A 35 2.55 -11.27 -4.92
N SER A 36 1.90 -12.17 -5.68
CA SER A 36 2.48 -12.66 -6.94
C SER A 36 2.59 -11.58 -8.02
N SER A 37 1.70 -10.59 -8.02
CA SER A 37 1.81 -9.44 -8.92
C SER A 37 2.99 -8.53 -8.58
N CYS A 38 3.33 -8.39 -7.29
CA CYS A 38 4.54 -7.71 -6.83
C CYS A 38 5.79 -8.45 -7.29
N SER A 39 5.84 -9.78 -7.09
CA SER A 39 6.97 -10.60 -7.55
C SER A 39 7.14 -10.55 -9.07
N SER A 40 6.04 -10.55 -9.83
CA SER A 40 6.06 -10.45 -11.30
C SER A 40 6.60 -9.10 -11.79
N LEU A 41 6.48 -8.05 -10.97
CA LEU A 41 7.06 -6.74 -11.22
C LEU A 41 8.55 -6.65 -10.79
N GLY A 42 9.10 -7.70 -10.17
CA GLY A 42 10.45 -7.71 -9.65
C GLY A 42 10.62 -7.01 -8.29
N LEU A 43 9.51 -6.75 -7.57
CA LEU A 43 9.59 -6.25 -6.20
C LEU A 43 10.08 -7.36 -5.27
N HIS A 44 10.94 -7.00 -4.32
CA HIS A 44 11.59 -7.95 -3.42
C HIS A 44 10.80 -8.16 -2.13
N GLU A 45 11.19 -9.21 -1.41
CA GLU A 45 10.71 -9.50 -0.06
C GLU A 45 11.92 -9.60 0.86
N ASP A 46 11.88 -8.88 1.96
CA ASP A 46 12.91 -8.90 2.98
C ASP A 46 12.69 -10.10 3.93
N PRO A 47 13.65 -11.03 4.05
CA PRO A 47 13.47 -12.24 4.86
C PRO A 47 13.17 -11.97 6.34
N GLU A 48 13.74 -10.91 6.94
CA GLU A 48 13.48 -10.57 8.33
C GLU A 48 12.08 -9.99 8.51
N THR A 49 11.58 -9.24 7.52
CA THR A 49 10.19 -8.74 7.50
C THR A 49 9.21 -9.89 7.35
N ILE A 50 9.48 -10.88 6.48
CA ILE A 50 8.66 -12.10 6.39
C ILE A 50 8.68 -12.89 7.70
N LYS A 51 9.83 -12.97 8.36
CA LYS A 51 9.96 -13.65 9.66
C LYS A 51 9.20 -12.91 10.76
N TRP A 52 9.26 -11.57 10.77
CA TRP A 52 8.47 -10.74 11.67
C TRP A 52 6.97 -10.99 11.47
N TRP A 53 6.50 -11.01 10.21
CA TRP A 53 5.13 -11.34 9.87
C TRP A 53 4.72 -12.75 10.37
N LYS A 54 5.59 -13.75 10.17
CA LYS A 54 5.37 -15.11 10.68
C LYS A 54 5.25 -15.17 12.21
N GLN A 55 6.07 -14.41 12.92
CA GLN A 55 6.00 -14.34 14.38
C GLN A 55 4.68 -13.71 14.83
N TRP A 56 4.26 -12.64 14.17
CA TRP A 56 2.97 -12.00 14.41
C TRP A 56 1.81 -12.98 14.15
N TRP A 57 1.82 -13.73 13.05
CA TRP A 57 0.81 -14.75 12.73
C TRP A 57 0.68 -15.86 13.76
N ASN A 58 1.79 -16.31 14.35
CA ASN A 58 1.74 -17.36 15.37
C ASN A 58 0.95 -16.92 16.62
N ALA A 59 0.75 -15.61 16.81
CA ALA A 59 -0.06 -15.03 17.86
C ALA A 59 -1.50 -14.67 17.42
N GLN A 60 -1.84 -14.87 16.14
CA GLN A 60 -3.05 -14.37 15.51
C GLN A 60 -3.99 -15.49 15.05
N THR A 61 -5.28 -15.18 14.84
CA THR A 61 -6.22 -16.17 14.27
C THR A 61 -5.98 -16.38 12.78
N SER A 62 -6.36 -17.55 12.26
CA SER A 62 -6.23 -17.86 10.83
C SER A 62 -6.93 -16.85 9.91
N THR A 63 -8.05 -16.28 10.34
CA THR A 63 -8.81 -15.28 9.59
C THR A 63 -8.06 -13.95 9.44
N GLU A 64 -7.32 -13.53 10.45
CA GLU A 64 -6.55 -12.28 10.42
C GLU A 64 -5.31 -12.41 9.52
N ILE A 65 -4.69 -13.59 9.51
CA ILE A 65 -3.58 -13.92 8.60
C ILE A 65 -4.05 -13.89 7.14
N GLU A 66 -5.20 -14.52 6.88
CA GLU A 66 -5.81 -14.53 5.55
C GLU A 66 -6.16 -13.11 5.11
N ALA A 67 -6.71 -12.25 5.97
CA ALA A 67 -7.05 -10.87 5.61
C ALA A 67 -5.85 -10.05 5.12
N THR A 68 -4.66 -10.25 5.68
CA THR A 68 -3.44 -9.52 5.30
C THR A 68 -2.78 -10.05 4.01
N PHE A 69 -2.91 -11.35 3.72
CA PHE A 69 -2.19 -12.00 2.60
C PHE A 69 -3.10 -12.52 1.47
N SER A 70 -4.42 -12.40 1.59
CA SER A 70 -5.39 -12.83 0.57
C SER A 70 -5.58 -11.83 -0.57
N GLY A 71 -4.69 -10.85 -0.71
CA GLY A 71 -4.75 -9.92 -1.83
C GLY A 71 -4.78 -10.64 -3.18
N THR A 72 -5.82 -10.39 -3.96
CA THR A 72 -5.98 -10.97 -5.31
C THR A 72 -5.84 -9.95 -6.43
N LYS A 73 -5.94 -8.65 -6.10
CA LYS A 73 -5.89 -7.59 -7.10
C LYS A 73 -4.45 -7.33 -7.56
N PRO A 74 -4.19 -7.21 -8.88
CA PRO A 74 -2.87 -6.84 -9.38
C PRO A 74 -2.43 -5.46 -8.87
N ILE A 75 -1.14 -5.32 -8.53
CA ILE A 75 -0.56 -4.06 -8.03
C ILE A 75 -0.85 -2.88 -8.97
N ARG A 76 -0.77 -3.07 -10.30
CA ARG A 76 -1.11 -2.02 -11.28
C ARG A 76 -2.53 -1.51 -11.09
N THR A 77 -3.51 -2.40 -10.96
CA THR A 77 -4.92 -2.03 -10.75
C THR A 77 -5.09 -1.24 -9.47
N VAL A 78 -4.49 -1.70 -8.36
CA VAL A 78 -4.61 -1.04 -7.06
C VAL A 78 -3.96 0.35 -7.07
N LEU A 79 -2.80 0.52 -7.69
CA LEU A 79 -2.16 1.83 -7.81
C LEU A 79 -2.99 2.78 -8.68
N THR A 80 -3.55 2.31 -9.80
CA THR A 80 -4.46 3.13 -10.61
C THR A 80 -5.71 3.55 -9.83
N ASP A 81 -6.33 2.62 -9.10
CA ASP A 81 -7.50 2.91 -8.26
C ASP A 81 -7.15 3.91 -7.15
N PHE A 82 -5.96 3.78 -6.57
CA PHE A 82 -5.46 4.71 -5.54
C PHE A 82 -5.23 6.12 -6.10
N ALA A 83 -4.63 6.25 -7.29
CA ALA A 83 -4.48 7.53 -7.97
C ALA A 83 -5.83 8.20 -8.25
N TYR A 84 -6.82 7.42 -8.70
CA TYR A 84 -8.18 7.91 -8.92
C TYR A 84 -8.85 8.36 -7.62
N TRP A 85 -8.66 7.62 -6.52
CA TRP A 85 -9.12 8.03 -5.21
C TRP A 85 -8.48 9.35 -4.77
N LEU A 86 -7.17 9.51 -4.95
CA LEU A 86 -6.45 10.74 -4.59
C LEU A 86 -6.96 11.94 -5.39
N HIS A 87 -7.24 11.75 -6.68
CA HIS A 87 -7.83 12.78 -7.52
C HIS A 87 -9.23 13.21 -7.03
N LYS A 88 -10.06 12.27 -6.54
CA LYS A 88 -11.35 12.64 -5.92
C LYS A 88 -11.17 13.47 -4.65
N VAL A 89 -10.17 13.15 -3.83
CA VAL A 89 -9.85 13.92 -2.63
C VAL A 89 -9.41 15.33 -3.02
N GLU A 90 -8.56 15.46 -4.03
CA GLU A 90 -8.09 16.74 -4.57
C GLU A 90 -9.25 17.61 -5.07
N LEU A 91 -10.18 17.06 -5.86
CA LEU A 91 -11.37 17.77 -6.34
C LEU A 91 -12.30 18.25 -5.21
N SER A 92 -12.23 17.60 -4.04
CA SER A 92 -13.02 17.99 -2.86
C SER A 92 -12.33 19.03 -1.97
N ALA A 93 -11.04 19.29 -2.21
CA ALA A 93 -10.26 20.24 -1.43
C ALA A 93 -10.59 21.69 -1.80
N ARG A 94 -10.61 22.58 -0.79
CA ARG A 94 -11.00 23.99 -0.99
C ARG A 94 -10.11 24.76 -1.97
N ASP A 95 -8.83 24.40 -2.04
CA ASP A 95 -7.82 25.01 -2.90
C ASP A 95 -7.46 24.11 -4.10
N GLY A 96 -8.19 23.02 -4.30
CA GLY A 96 -7.92 22.03 -5.34
C GLY A 96 -6.59 21.30 -5.15
N LYS A 97 -6.08 21.20 -3.91
CA LYS A 97 -4.84 20.50 -3.59
C LYS A 97 -5.07 19.40 -2.56
N ALA A 98 -4.52 18.22 -2.84
CA ALA A 98 -4.43 17.15 -1.86
C ALA A 98 -3.01 17.07 -1.29
N PHE A 99 -2.89 17.05 0.04
CA PHE A 99 -1.64 16.77 0.73
C PHE A 99 -1.69 15.37 1.32
N ILE A 100 -0.59 14.64 1.16
CA ILE A 100 -0.44 13.29 1.69
C ILE A 100 0.27 13.34 3.04
N TRP A 101 -0.22 12.53 3.98
CA TRP A 101 0.37 12.33 5.31
C TRP A 101 0.56 10.84 5.52
N SER A 102 1.71 10.43 6.03
CA SER A 102 2.05 9.04 6.37
C SER A 102 2.77 8.98 7.72
N ASN A 103 2.79 7.80 8.35
CA ASN A 103 3.49 7.62 9.61
C ASN A 103 5.00 7.45 9.36
N GLY A 104 5.67 8.58 9.18
CA GLY A 104 7.07 8.67 8.78
C GLY A 104 7.18 9.09 7.31
N ALA A 105 7.92 10.17 7.07
CA ALA A 105 8.10 10.72 5.72
C ALA A 105 8.90 9.79 4.79
N ASP A 106 9.66 8.87 5.39
CA ASP A 106 10.71 8.11 4.69
C ASP A 106 10.36 6.63 4.45
N PHE A 107 9.14 6.19 4.81
CA PHE A 107 8.72 4.79 4.67
C PHE A 107 7.68 4.59 3.55
N ASP A 108 6.42 4.96 3.79
CA ASP A 108 5.32 4.66 2.88
C ASP A 108 5.50 5.33 1.52
N LEU A 109 5.84 6.63 1.52
CA LEU A 109 5.90 7.42 0.29
C LEU A 109 7.05 7.01 -0.63
N PRO A 110 8.28 6.74 -0.14
CA PRO A 110 9.34 6.19 -0.98
C PRO A 110 9.01 4.81 -1.57
N ILE A 111 8.39 3.92 -0.81
CA ILE A 111 7.96 2.59 -1.29
C ILE A 111 6.88 2.74 -2.38
N LEU A 112 5.86 3.56 -2.11
CA LEU A 112 4.79 3.83 -3.07
C LEU A 112 5.35 4.45 -4.35
N ARG A 113 6.21 5.47 -4.25
CA ARG A 113 6.86 6.13 -5.38
C ARG A 113 7.64 5.14 -6.24
N TYR A 114 8.37 4.21 -5.62
CA TYR A 114 9.09 3.18 -6.37
C TYR A 114 8.12 2.29 -7.16
N ALA A 115 7.02 1.86 -6.55
CA ALA A 115 6.03 1.01 -7.21
C ALA A 115 5.38 1.70 -8.43
N TYR A 116 5.04 2.99 -8.31
CA TYR A 116 4.56 3.81 -9.43
C TYR A 116 5.59 3.87 -10.56
N LYS A 117 6.86 4.18 -10.22
CA LYS A 117 7.96 4.24 -11.19
C LYS A 117 8.20 2.89 -11.90
N ALA A 118 8.12 1.79 -11.17
CA ALA A 118 8.31 0.45 -11.73
C ALA A 118 7.23 0.08 -12.76
N LEU A 119 6.05 0.69 -12.69
CA LEU A 119 4.91 0.43 -13.56
C LEU A 119 4.69 1.49 -14.65
N ASP A 120 5.54 2.53 -14.67
CA ASP A 120 5.40 3.73 -15.50
C ASP A 120 4.02 4.39 -15.32
N LEU A 121 3.59 4.52 -14.06
CA LEU A 121 2.37 5.22 -13.67
C LEU A 121 2.69 6.66 -13.25
N PRO A 122 1.80 7.63 -13.55
CA PRO A 122 1.97 9.04 -13.18
C PRO A 122 1.91 9.28 -11.66
#